data_AF-A0A5E7Z3G4-F1
#
_entry.id   AF-A0A5E7Z3G4-F1
#
_cell.length_a   1.000
_cell.length_b   1.000
_cell.length_c   1.000
_cell.angle_alpha   90.00
_cell.angle_beta   90.00
_cell.angle_gamma   90.00
#
_symmetry.space_group_name_H-M   'P 1'
#
loop_
_entity.id
_entity.type
_entity.pdbx_description
1 polymer ?
#
loop_
_entity_poly.entity_id
_entity_poly.type
_entity_poly.pdbx_seq_one_letter_code
_entity_poly.pdbx_strand_id
1 'polypeptide(L)'
;MMEYQMGFMAMPGLGFFGLLLVGLIAGYVAERAMNRDHGLLTNMLVGIAGSFVGSALAGVLNINYYGFAGNLVVAILGAILILWLFGRSKRG
;
A
#
# COMPACT_ATOMS: atom_id res chain seq x y z
N MET A 1 -9.67 -29.85 2.14
CA MET A 1 -10.24 -28.55 1.72
C MET A 1 -9.55 -27.51 2.56
N MET A 2 -8.83 -26.56 1.95
CA MET A 2 -8.23 -25.45 2.69
C MET A 2 -9.28 -24.35 2.71
N GLU A 3 -9.84 -24.04 3.88
CA GLU A 3 -10.53 -22.78 4.09
C GLU A 3 -9.50 -21.67 3.84
N TYR A 4 -9.50 -21.10 2.63
CA TYR A 4 -8.99 -19.75 2.45
C TYR A 4 -9.95 -18.86 3.20
N GLN A 5 -9.78 -18.79 4.52
CA GLN A 5 -10.40 -17.78 5.34
C GLN A 5 -9.89 -16.46 4.80
N MET A 6 -10.71 -15.87 3.91
CA MET A 6 -10.67 -14.47 3.51
C MET A 6 -10.99 -13.65 4.76
N GLY A 7 -10.11 -13.73 5.75
CA GLY A 7 -10.19 -13.01 7.01
C GLY A 7 -9.84 -11.55 6.76
N PHE A 8 -10.83 -10.80 6.28
CA PHE A 8 -11.00 -9.35 6.24
C PHE A 8 -9.87 -8.42 5.73
N MET A 9 -8.65 -8.87 5.42
CA MET A 9 -7.57 -7.96 5.03
C MET A 9 -6.69 -8.46 3.90
N ALA A 10 -6.53 -7.58 2.92
CA ALA A 10 -6.04 -7.78 1.57
C ALA A 10 -4.59 -8.28 1.41
N MET A 11 -3.88 -8.55 2.52
CA MET A 11 -2.47 -8.94 2.51
C MET A 11 -2.25 -10.20 3.35
N PRO A 12 -1.62 -11.25 2.78
CA PRO A 12 -1.32 -12.47 3.50
C PRO A 12 -0.45 -12.20 4.74
N GLY A 13 -0.94 -12.59 5.92
CA GLY A 13 -0.19 -12.54 7.17
C GLY A 13 -0.25 -11.22 7.96
N LEU A 14 -1.07 -10.23 7.53
CA LEU A 14 -1.31 -9.00 8.30
C LEU A 14 -2.79 -8.90 8.70
N GLY A 15 -3.07 -8.90 10.01
CA GLY A 15 -4.43 -8.68 10.53
C GLY A 15 -4.89 -7.22 10.43
N PHE A 16 -6.10 -6.93 10.96
CA PHE A 16 -6.75 -5.60 10.89
C PHE A 16 -5.80 -4.43 11.15
N PHE A 17 -5.14 -4.47 12.31
CA PHE A 17 -4.22 -3.45 12.76
C PHE A 17 -2.91 -3.40 11.97
N GLY A 18 -2.45 -4.54 11.45
CA GLY A 18 -1.22 -4.62 10.64
C GLY A 18 -1.36 -3.85 9.33
N LEU A 19 -2.50 -3.96 8.65
CA LEU A 19 -2.77 -3.19 7.44
C LEU A 19 -2.88 -1.69 7.73
N LEU A 20 -3.53 -1.29 8.82
CA LEU A 20 -3.61 0.13 9.19
C LEU A 20 -2.21 0.71 9.46
N LEU A 21 -1.38 -0.04 10.18
CA LEU A 21 -0.02 0.38 10.51
C LEU A 21 0.86 0.42 9.26
N VAL A 22 0.82 -0.61 8.42
CA VAL A 22 1.53 -0.62 7.13
C VAL A 22 1.04 0.51 6.24
N GLY A 23 -0.26 0.74 6.15
CA GLY A 23 -0.85 1.81 5.36
C GLY A 23 -0.40 3.19 5.82
N LEU A 24 -0.42 3.44 7.13
CA LEU A 24 0.05 4.72 7.69
C LEU A 24 1.53 4.97 7.36
N ILE A 25 2.40 3.99 7.60
CA ILE A 25 3.84 4.11 7.31
C ILE A 25 4.08 4.27 5.81
N ALA A 26 3.44 3.42 4.99
CA ALA A 26 3.61 3.44 3.54
C ALA A 26 3.17 4.77 2.92
N GLY A 27 2.02 5.28 3.34
CA GLY A 27 1.49 6.56 2.87
C GLY A 27 2.38 7.73 3.24
N TYR A 28 2.88 7.77 4.47
CA TYR A 28 3.81 8.81 4.92
C TYR A 28 5.14 8.78 4.15
N VAL A 29 5.70 7.58 3.94
CA VAL A 29 6.94 7.42 3.16
C VAL A 29 6.72 7.83 1.70
N ALA A 30 5.60 7.42 1.09
CA ALA A 30 5.27 7.78 -0.29
C ALA A 30 5.04 9.29 -0.46
N GLU A 31 4.37 9.93 0.48
CA GLU A 31 4.17 11.38 0.53
C GLU A 31 5.52 12.12 0.55
N ARG A 32 6.42 11.72 1.46
CA ARG A 32 7.75 12.33 1.59
C ARG A 32 8.59 12.12 0.34
N ALA A 33 8.53 10.93 -0.25
CA ALA A 33 9.21 10.62 -1.51
C ALA A 33 8.69 11.46 -2.69
N MET A 34 7.41 11.80 -2.68
CA MET A 34 6.75 12.60 -3.71
C MET A 34 6.77 14.11 -3.43
N ASN A 35 7.41 14.55 -2.35
CA ASN A 35 7.49 15.94 -1.92
C ASN A 35 6.11 16.63 -1.90
N ARG A 36 5.13 15.94 -1.30
CA ARG A 36 3.76 16.44 -1.09
C ARG A 36 3.54 16.73 0.38
N ASP A 37 2.53 17.55 0.66
CA ASP A 37 2.11 17.88 2.02
C ASP A 37 0.63 17.47 2.17
N HIS A 38 0.40 16.38 2.88
CA HIS A 38 -0.87 15.72 3.11
C HIS A 38 -1.03 15.40 4.60
N GLY A 39 -2.27 15.43 5.09
CA GLY A 39 -2.56 15.05 6.48
C GLY A 39 -2.42 13.55 6.73
N LEU A 40 -2.32 13.18 8.01
CA LEU A 40 -2.23 11.78 8.48
C LEU A 40 -3.34 10.88 7.91
N LEU A 41 -4.57 11.39 7.82
CA LEU A 41 -5.70 10.64 7.28
C LEU A 41 -5.51 10.34 5.79
N THR A 42 -5.07 11.32 5.00
CA THR A 42 -4.78 11.14 3.57
C THR A 42 -3.67 10.12 3.37
N ASN A 43 -2.60 10.20 4.16
CA ASN A 43 -1.51 9.24 4.10
C ASN A 43 -1.98 7.83 4.40
N MET A 44 -2.76 7.65 5.47
CA MET A 44 -3.33 6.34 5.80
C MET A 44 -4.19 5.78 4.67
N LEU A 45 -5.10 6.58 4.10
CA LEU A 45 -5.95 6.15 3.00
C LEU A 45 -5.14 5.81 1.74
N VAL A 46 -4.18 6.66 1.39
CA VAL A 46 -3.29 6.45 0.23
C VAL A 46 -2.44 5.20 0.43
N GLY A 47 -1.91 4.96 1.63
CA GLY A 47 -1.10 3.77 1.91
C GLY A 47 -1.93 2.49 1.98
N ILE A 48 -3.16 2.55 2.49
CA ILE A 48 -4.11 1.43 2.40
C ILE A 48 -4.41 1.14 0.93
N ALA A 49 -4.83 2.13 0.13
CA ALA A 49 -5.06 1.94 -1.30
C ALA A 49 -3.81 1.44 -2.03
N GLY A 50 -2.64 1.94 -1.63
CA GLY A 50 -1.33 1.54 -2.14
C GLY A 50 -1.00 0.08 -1.85
N SER A 51 -1.45 -0.48 -0.73
CA SER A 51 -1.24 -1.91 -0.43
C SER A 51 -1.98 -2.81 -1.41
N PHE A 52 -3.22 -2.48 -1.76
CA PHE A 52 -3.98 -3.21 -2.79
C PHE A 52 -3.32 -3.10 -4.17
N VAL A 53 -2.96 -1.89 -4.59
CA VAL A 53 -2.34 -1.65 -5.89
C VAL A 53 -0.97 -2.34 -5.96
N GLY A 54 -0.15 -2.20 -4.93
CA GLY A 54 1.15 -2.85 -4.83
C GLY A 54 1.06 -4.36 -4.89
N SER A 55 0.13 -4.97 -4.14
CA SER A 55 -0.07 -6.42 -4.15
C SER A 55 -0.54 -6.93 -5.51
N ALA A 56 -1.45 -6.21 -6.18
CA ALA A 56 -1.87 -6.54 -7.53
C ALA A 56 -0.68 -6.50 -8.52
N LEU A 57 0.16 -5.46 -8.44
CA LEU A 57 1.35 -5.32 -9.28
C LEU A 57 2.37 -6.42 -9.02
N ALA A 58 2.65 -6.73 -7.75
CA ALA A 58 3.57 -7.80 -7.39
C ALA A 58 3.06 -9.16 -7.90
N GLY A 59 1.75 -9.39 -7.87
CA GLY A 59 1.13 -10.58 -8.46
C GLY A 59 1.32 -10.67 -9.97
N VAL A 60 1.09 -9.58 -10.71
CA VAL A 60 1.31 -9.52 -12.17
C VAL A 60 2.78 -9.74 -12.53
N LEU A 61 3.70 -9.19 -11.73
CA LEU A 61 5.15 -9.33 -11.92
C LEU A 61 5.72 -10.65 -11.38
N ASN A 62 4.88 -11.51 -10.79
CA ASN A 62 5.28 -12.76 -10.15
C ASN A 62 6.36 -12.59 -9.06
N ILE A 63 6.35 -11.44 -8.38
CA ILE A 63 7.28 -11.14 -7.30
C ILE A 63 6.75 -11.74 -6.01
N ASN A 64 7.52 -12.64 -5.42
CA ASN A 64 7.21 -13.22 -4.13
C ASN A 64 7.74 -12.33 -3.01
N TYR A 65 6.87 -11.97 -2.08
CA TYR A 65 7.20 -11.18 -0.89
C TYR A 65 6.47 -11.76 0.31
N TYR A 66 7.10 -11.71 1.47
CA TYR A 66 6.56 -12.29 2.69
C TYR A 66 6.87 -11.42 3.91
N GLY A 67 6.07 -11.62 4.95
CA GLY A 67 6.23 -10.93 6.23
C GLY A 67 5.91 -9.44 6.17
N PHE A 68 6.06 -8.80 7.32
CA PHE A 68 5.71 -7.39 7.50
C PHE A 68 6.53 -6.46 6.58
N ALA A 69 7.83 -6.69 6.48
CA ALA A 69 8.73 -5.86 5.67
C ALA A 69 8.41 -5.94 4.17
N GLY A 70 8.13 -7.13 3.64
CA GLY A 70 7.75 -7.30 2.23
C GLY A 70 6.44 -6.59 1.91
N ASN A 71 5.42 -6.76 2.77
CA ASN A 71 4.15 -6.05 2.64
C ASN A 71 4.32 -4.53 2.70
N LEU A 72 5.20 -4.02 3.58
CA LEU A 72 5.47 -2.60 3.69
C LEU A 72 6.11 -2.04 2.41
N VAL A 73 7.11 -2.71 1.86
CA VAL A 73 7.76 -2.29 0.60
C VAL A 73 6.76 -2.26 -0.55
N VAL A 74 5.95 -3.32 -0.68
CA VAL A 74 4.93 -3.42 -1.72
C VAL A 74 3.89 -2.30 -1.58
N ALA A 75 3.43 -2.01 -0.36
CA ALA A 75 2.49 -0.93 -0.10
C ALA A 75 3.08 0.46 -0.39
N ILE A 76 4.37 0.70 -0.07
CA ILE A 76 5.06 1.95 -0.40
C ILE A 76 5.10 2.15 -1.92
N LEU A 77 5.50 1.12 -2.69
CA LEU A 77 5.57 1.21 -4.14
C LEU A 77 4.20 1.50 -4.77
N GLY A 78 3.15 0.82 -4.30
CA GLY A 78 1.79 1.08 -4.75
C GLY A 78 1.30 2.49 -4.39
N ALA A 79 1.59 2.97 -3.18
CA ALA A 79 1.22 4.32 -2.74
C ALA A 79 1.94 5.41 -3.55
N ILE A 80 3.23 5.22 -3.86
CA ILE A 80 4.00 6.11 -4.75
C ILE A 80 3.35 6.16 -6.12
N LEU A 81 2.96 5.01 -6.68
CA LEU A 81 2.29 4.96 -7.98
C LEU A 81 0.97 5.74 -7.98
N ILE A 82 0.13 5.56 -6.96
CA ILE A 82 -1.14 6.29 -6.80
C ILE A 82 -0.89 7.80 -6.76
N LEU A 83 0.04 8.25 -5.91
CA LEU A 83 0.37 9.67 -5.80
C LEU A 83 0.93 10.21 -7.12
N TRP A 84 1.77 9.45 -7.80
CA TRP A 84 2.33 9.86 -9.09
C TRP A 84 1.25 10.06 -10.16
N LEU A 85 0.33 9.11 -10.30
CA LEU A 85 -0.81 9.21 -11.21
C LEU A 85 -1.72 10.40 -10.85
N PHE A 86 -2.03 10.56 -9.58
CA PHE A 86 -2.86 11.66 -9.11
C PHE A 86 -2.19 13.03 -9.32
N GLY A 87 -0.86 13.11 -9.15
CA GLY A 87 -0.09 14.33 -9.40
C GLY A 87 0.02 14.69 -10.87
N ARG A 88 0.07 13.68 -11.76
CA ARG A 88 0.03 13.89 -13.20
C ARG A 88 -1.32 14.45 -13.66
N SER A 89 -2.42 13.97 -13.09
CA SER A 89 -3.78 14.45 -13.42
C SER A 89 -3.98 15.94 -13.11
N LYS A 90 -3.42 16.45 -12.00
CA LYS A 90 -3.56 17.88 -11.61
C LYS A 90 -2.69 18.87 -12.39
N ARG A 91 -1.82 18.40 -13.28
CA ARG A 91 -0.96 19.25 -14.13
C ARG A 91 -1.47 19.38 -15.57
N GLY A 92 -2.61 18.75 -15.88
CA GLY A 92 -3.31 18.86 -17.16
C GLY A 92 -4.44 19.87 -17.11
#